data_AF-A0A0T6AVR1-F1
#
_entry.id   AF-A0A0T6AVR1-F1
#
_cell.length_a   1.000
_cell.length_b   1.000
_cell.length_c   1.000
_cell.angle_alpha   90.00
_cell.angle_beta   90.00
_cell.angle_gamma   90.00
#
_symmetry.space_group_name_H-M   'P 1'
#
loop_
_entity.id
_entity.type
_entity.pdbx_description
1 polymer ?
#
loop_
_entity_poly.entity_id
_entity_poly.type
_entity_poly.pdbx_seq_one_letter_code
_entity_poly.pdbx_strand_id
1 'polypeptide(L)'
;MIRYWIYSHHIYSKTKRREILSLAHTLDITGFCMPGKPGIICVEGDKSDCDEWWSTIKSMTWKRIFCKVTEDVKSRKFQTFEEVSFPNHGMRANHMDLSELHKFLETNNCAYIFKDLFGVDNRDKK
;
A
#
# COMPACT_ATOMS: atom_id res chain seq x y z
N MET A 1 17.76 4.52 0.73
CA MET A 1 16.68 3.53 0.79
C MET A 1 15.55 4.00 -0.11
N ILE A 2 14.65 3.10 -0.51
CA ILE A 2 13.52 3.46 -1.37
C ILE A 2 12.21 3.16 -0.66
N ARG A 3 11.17 3.93 -0.98
CA ARG A 3 9.79 3.65 -0.58
C ARG A 3 8.89 3.63 -1.80
N TYR A 4 8.07 2.58 -1.93
CA TYR A 4 7.04 2.48 -2.95
C TYR A 4 5.65 2.59 -2.34
N TRP A 5 4.83 3.43 -2.96
CA TRP A 5 3.42 3.57 -2.67
C TRP A 5 2.63 2.96 -3.81
N ILE A 6 2.08 1.78 -3.57
CA ILE A 6 1.45 0.95 -4.58
C ILE A 6 -0.06 1.01 -4.42
N TYR A 7 -0.74 1.25 -5.55
CA TYR A 7 -2.19 1.26 -5.64
C TYR A 7 -2.67 0.02 -6.39
N SER A 8 -3.63 -0.68 -5.80
CA SER A 8 -4.34 -1.81 -6.41
C SER A 8 -5.84 -1.53 -6.46
N HIS A 9 -6.52 -2.02 -7.50
CA HIS A 9 -7.97 -1.92 -7.58
C HIS A 9 -8.66 -2.64 -6.40
N HIS A 10 -8.12 -3.77 -5.96
CA HIS A 10 -8.47 -4.42 -4.69
C HIS A 10 -7.45 -5.49 -4.31
N ILE A 11 -7.38 -5.81 -3.02
CA ILE A 11 -6.60 -6.94 -2.50
C ILE A 11 -7.53 -7.78 -1.60
N TYR A 12 -8.24 -8.74 -2.19
CA TYR A 12 -9.15 -9.64 -1.45
C TYR A 12 -8.60 -11.05 -1.28
N SER A 13 -7.80 -11.51 -2.24
CA SER A 13 -7.23 -12.86 -2.24
C SER A 13 -6.36 -13.07 -1.00
N LYS A 14 -6.71 -14.09 -0.20
CA LYS A 14 -5.90 -14.53 0.95
C LYS A 14 -4.50 -14.98 0.52
N THR A 15 -4.39 -15.61 -0.65
CA THR A 15 -3.11 -16.04 -1.22
C THR A 15 -2.20 -14.84 -1.49
N LYS A 16 -2.73 -13.80 -2.13
CA LYS A 16 -1.94 -12.58 -2.39
C LYS A 16 -1.52 -11.87 -1.12
N ARG A 17 -2.42 -11.76 -0.14
CA ARG A 17 -2.11 -11.16 1.16
C ARG A 17 -0.99 -11.89 1.88
N ARG A 18 -1.06 -13.23 1.91
CA ARG A 18 0.01 -14.05 2.47
C ARG A 18 1.33 -13.85 1.74
N GLU A 19 1.30 -13.80 0.41
CA GLU A 19 2.51 -13.59 -0.39
C GLU A 19 3.17 -12.23 -0.10
N ILE A 20 2.35 -11.17 -0.08
CA ILE A 20 2.77 -9.80 0.27
C ILE A 20 3.51 -9.78 1.62
N LEU A 21 2.91 -10.38 2.65
CA LEU A 21 3.47 -10.44 4.00
C LEU A 21 4.73 -11.31 4.06
N SER A 22 4.67 -12.51 3.49
CA SER A 22 5.77 -13.48 3.52
C SER A 22 7.00 -12.94 2.83
N LEU A 23 6.84 -12.38 1.63
CA LEU A 23 7.95 -11.87 0.84
C LEU A 23 8.55 -10.61 1.48
N ALA A 24 7.72 -9.75 2.08
CA ALA A 24 8.23 -8.59 2.80
C ALA A 24 9.11 -9.01 3.99
N HIS A 25 8.68 -10.01 4.76
CA HIS A 25 9.45 -10.54 5.87
C HIS A 25 10.75 -11.22 5.42
N THR A 26 10.74 -11.97 4.31
CA THR A 26 11.95 -12.61 3.76
C THR A 26 13.00 -11.60 3.27
N LEU A 27 12.56 -10.45 2.76
CA LEU A 27 13.40 -9.42 2.15
C LEU A 27 13.71 -8.24 3.09
N ASP A 28 13.47 -8.36 4.41
CA ASP A 28 13.62 -7.28 5.39
C ASP A 28 12.94 -5.94 4.98
N ILE A 29 11.80 -6.04 4.29
CA ILE A 29 11.01 -4.89 3.88
C ILE A 29 10.04 -4.55 4.99
N THR A 30 9.95 -3.27 5.33
CA THR A 30 8.94 -2.75 6.27
C THR A 30 7.87 -1.95 5.54
N GLY A 31 6.77 -1.65 6.23
CA GLY A 31 5.64 -0.94 5.65
C GLY A 31 4.30 -1.54 6.06
N PHE A 32 3.33 -1.46 5.15
CA PHE A 32 2.02 -2.02 5.41
C PHE A 32 1.30 -2.44 4.13
N CYS A 33 0.39 -3.38 4.27
CA CYS A 33 -0.62 -3.70 3.27
C CYS A 33 -2.00 -3.41 3.85
N MET A 34 -2.75 -2.52 3.22
CA MET A 34 -4.16 -2.29 3.49
C MET A 34 -5.00 -3.05 2.45
N PRO A 35 -5.45 -4.27 2.75
CA PRO A 35 -6.39 -4.97 1.89
C PRO A 35 -7.74 -4.29 1.87
N GLY A 36 -8.49 -4.48 0.78
CA GLY A 36 -9.75 -3.79 0.58
C GLY A 36 -9.91 -3.30 -0.85
N LYS A 37 -10.81 -2.33 -1.03
CA LYS A 37 -11.05 -1.64 -2.30
C LYS A 37 -11.10 -0.12 -2.05
N PRO A 38 -10.10 0.64 -2.52
CA PRO A 38 -8.87 0.15 -3.16
C PRO A 38 -7.95 -0.57 -2.18
N GLY A 39 -7.01 -1.36 -2.71
CA GLY A 39 -5.91 -1.90 -1.93
C GLY A 39 -4.72 -0.95 -1.99
N ILE A 40 -4.11 -0.66 -0.85
CA ILE A 40 -2.93 0.20 -0.76
C ILE A 40 -1.79 -0.59 -0.14
N ILE A 41 -0.61 -0.48 -0.70
CA ILE A 41 0.59 -1.10 -0.13
C ILE A 41 1.68 -0.05 -0.06
N CYS A 42 2.33 0.05 1.09
CA CYS A 42 3.57 0.80 1.27
C CYS A 42 4.67 -0.21 1.57
N VAL A 43 5.76 -0.16 0.81
CA VAL A 43 6.99 -0.92 1.09
C VAL A 43 8.16 0.04 1.18
N GLU A 44 9.05 -0.18 2.12
CA GLU A 44 10.31 0.57 2.23
C GLU A 44 11.45 -0.32 2.70
N GLY A 45 12.64 -0.05 2.19
CA GLY A 45 13.79 -0.92 2.41
C GLY A 45 14.94 -0.59 1.47
N ASP A 46 15.86 -1.54 1.33
CA ASP A 46 16.90 -1.46 0.31
C ASP A 46 16.31 -1.56 -1.09
N LYS A 47 16.94 -0.87 -2.03
CA LYS A 47 16.39 -0.72 -3.38
C LYS A 47 16.30 -2.07 -4.09
N SER A 48 17.33 -2.91 -3.97
CA SER A 48 17.35 -4.27 -4.54
C SER A 48 16.15 -5.09 -4.06
N ASP A 49 15.91 -5.04 -2.76
CA ASP A 49 14.94 -5.89 -2.09
C ASP A 49 13.53 -5.42 -2.41
N CYS A 50 13.29 -4.10 -2.38
CA CYS A 50 12.03 -3.51 -2.80
C CYS A 50 11.73 -3.75 -4.28
N ASP A 51 12.75 -3.72 -5.16
CA ASP A 51 12.61 -4.01 -6.59
C ASP A 51 12.24 -5.48 -6.83
N GLU A 52 12.91 -6.41 -6.13
CA GLU A 52 12.63 -7.85 -6.18
C GLU A 52 11.21 -8.15 -5.68
N TRP A 53 10.84 -7.58 -4.53
CA TRP A 53 9.51 -7.69 -3.96
C TRP A 53 8.46 -7.16 -4.93
N TRP A 54 8.67 -5.97 -5.49
CA TRP A 54 7.72 -5.37 -6.41
C TRP A 54 7.57 -6.16 -7.70
N SER A 55 8.68 -6.66 -8.27
CA SER A 55 8.66 -7.52 -9.46
C SER A 55 7.80 -8.76 -9.25
N THR A 56 8.03 -9.47 -8.14
CA THR A 56 7.29 -10.68 -7.77
C THR A 56 5.81 -10.39 -7.56
N ILE A 57 5.48 -9.41 -6.72
CA ILE A 57 4.07 -9.08 -6.42
C ILE A 57 3.35 -8.57 -7.67
N LYS A 58 3.97 -7.74 -8.51
CA LYS A 58 3.38 -7.24 -9.76
C LYS A 58 3.10 -8.36 -10.76
N SER A 59 3.91 -9.43 -10.78
CA SER A 59 3.74 -10.57 -11.69
C SER A 59 2.50 -11.43 -11.39
N MET A 60 1.94 -11.32 -10.19
CA MET A 60 0.70 -12.03 -9.84
C MET A 60 -0.50 -11.54 -10.67
N THR A 61 -1.60 -12.29 -10.70
CA THR A 61 -2.78 -11.91 -11.50
C THR A 61 -3.56 -10.76 -10.87
N TRP A 62 -3.46 -9.52 -11.39
CA TRP A 62 -4.18 -8.35 -10.88
C TRP A 62 -5.19 -7.79 -11.88
N LYS A 63 -6.32 -7.26 -11.39
CA LYS A 63 -7.20 -6.42 -12.23
C LYS A 63 -6.53 -5.09 -12.59
N ARG A 64 -5.86 -4.47 -11.63
CA ARG A 64 -4.99 -3.30 -11.81
C ARG A 64 -4.09 -3.16 -10.58
N ILE A 65 -2.79 -3.04 -10.78
CA ILE A 65 -1.81 -2.70 -9.74
C ILE A 65 -0.69 -1.86 -10.37
N PHE A 66 -0.23 -0.83 -9.68
CA PHE A 66 0.90 -0.01 -10.12
C PHE A 66 1.53 0.72 -8.94
N CYS A 67 2.84 0.98 -9.03
CA CYS A 67 3.51 1.91 -8.13
C CYS A 67 3.10 3.33 -8.53
N LYS A 68 2.49 4.06 -7.60
CA LYS A 68 1.97 5.41 -7.83
C LYS A 68 2.98 6.49 -7.45
N VAL A 69 3.74 6.27 -6.39
CA VAL A 69 4.82 7.17 -5.95
C VAL A 69 6.02 6.33 -5.54
N THR A 70 7.19 6.79 -5.96
CA THR A 70 8.49 6.28 -5.53
C THR A 70 9.22 7.40 -4.82
N GLU A 71 9.74 7.12 -3.63
CA GLU A 71 10.50 8.10 -2.84
C GLU A 71 11.89 7.58 -2.49
N ASP A 72 12.91 8.41 -2.67
CA ASP A 72 14.22 8.20 -2.06
C ASP A 72 14.19 8.71 -0.62
N VAL A 73 14.35 7.78 0.33
CA VAL A 73 14.19 8.07 1.76
C VAL A 73 15.48 7.80 2.53
N LYS A 74 15.72 8.62 3.56
CA LYS A 74 16.88 8.50 4.45
C LYS A 74 16.66 7.49 5.58
N SER A 75 15.41 7.20 5.93
CA SER A 75 15.04 6.31 7.02
C SER A 75 13.69 5.65 6.77
N ARG A 76 13.48 4.47 7.38
CA ARG A 76 12.18 3.80 7.46
C ARG A 76 11.23 4.61 8.37
N LYS A 77 9.95 4.63 8.05
CA LYS A 77 8.84 5.16 8.87
C LYS A 77 8.15 4.05 9.66
N PHE A 78 8.18 2.82 9.14
CA PHE A 78 7.58 1.63 9.72
C PHE A 78 8.69 0.69 10.20
N GLN A 79 8.54 0.13 11.39
CA GLN A 79 9.51 -0.80 11.98
C GLN A 79 9.33 -2.24 11.49
N THR A 80 8.09 -2.62 11.18
CA THR A 80 7.69 -3.96 10.74
C THR A 80 6.86 -3.83 9.45
N PHE A 81 6.50 -4.97 8.87
CA PHE A 81 5.53 -5.03 7.78
C PHE A 81 4.23 -5.65 8.28
N GLU A 82 3.13 -4.88 8.23
CA GLU A 82 1.86 -5.30 8.84
C GLU A 82 0.66 -5.21 7.87
N GLU A 83 -0.31 -6.12 8.06
CA GLU A 83 -1.62 -6.00 7.42
C GLU A 83 -2.51 -5.08 8.28
N VAL A 84 -2.91 -3.93 7.72
CA VAL A 84 -3.76 -2.94 8.42
C VAL A 84 -5.16 -2.93 7.84
N SER A 85 -6.19 -2.87 8.69
CA SER A 85 -7.57 -2.89 8.26
C SER A 85 -8.37 -1.76 8.92
N PHE A 86 -9.08 -1.00 8.09
CA PHE A 86 -9.94 0.13 8.45
C PHE A 86 -11.37 -0.15 7.97
N PRO A 87 -12.09 -1.10 8.60
CA PRO A 87 -13.42 -1.51 8.16
C PRO A 87 -14.43 -0.37 8.35
N ASN A 88 -15.20 -0.06 7.32
CA ASN A 88 -16.29 0.91 7.45
C ASN A 88 -17.51 0.25 8.11
N HIS A 89 -17.93 0.76 9.28
CA HIS A 89 -19.08 0.25 10.04
C HIS A 89 -20.46 0.68 9.48
N GLY A 90 -20.53 1.34 8.30
CA GLY A 90 -21.77 1.82 7.68
C GLY A 90 -22.34 0.95 6.54
N MET A 91 -23.39 1.44 5.85
CA MET A 91 -24.09 0.79 4.71
C MET A 91 -23.20 0.46 3.49
N ARG A 92 -21.93 0.86 3.49
CA ARG A 92 -20.93 0.56 2.46
C ARG A 92 -19.78 -0.28 3.04
N ALA A 93 -20.11 -1.37 3.71
CA ALA A 93 -19.18 -2.31 4.37
C ALA A 93 -18.06 -2.88 3.48
N ASN A 94 -18.10 -2.67 2.16
CA ASN A 94 -17.09 -3.12 1.20
C ASN A 94 -16.02 -2.07 0.85
N HIS A 95 -16.08 -0.87 1.43
CA HIS A 95 -15.10 0.21 1.27
C HIS A 95 -14.32 0.43 2.56
N MET A 96 -13.02 0.73 2.42
CA MET A 96 -12.17 1.11 3.54
C MET A 96 -12.47 2.55 3.98
N ASP A 97 -12.39 2.85 5.27
CA ASP A 97 -12.50 4.22 5.77
C ASP A 97 -11.23 5.02 5.44
N LEU A 98 -11.33 5.88 4.42
CA LEU A 98 -10.22 6.73 3.99
C LEU A 98 -9.82 7.74 5.08
N SER A 99 -10.71 8.08 6.00
CA SER A 99 -10.43 8.98 7.13
C SER A 99 -9.56 8.28 8.16
N GLU A 100 -9.82 7.00 8.46
CA GLU A 100 -8.96 6.18 9.32
C GLU A 100 -7.60 5.94 8.68
N LEU A 101 -7.56 5.68 7.37
CA LEU A 101 -6.29 5.60 6.64
C LEU A 101 -5.50 6.92 6.74
N HIS A 102 -6.15 8.07 6.60
CA HIS A 102 -5.48 9.36 6.73
C HIS A 102 -4.87 9.54 8.13
N LYS A 103 -5.63 9.24 9.19
CA LYS A 103 -5.13 9.27 10.58
C LYS A 103 -3.96 8.31 10.82
N PHE A 104 -4.01 7.13 10.21
CA PHE A 104 -2.90 6.18 10.26
C PHE A 104 -1.64 6.77 9.59
N LEU A 105 -1.79 7.39 8.42
CA LEU A 105 -0.67 8.04 7.73
C LEU A 105 -0.15 9.27 8.50
N GLU A 106 -1.00 10.03 9.19
CA GLU A 106 -0.60 11.14 10.07
C GLU A 106 0.26 10.64 11.24
N THR A 107 -0.19 9.59 11.92
CA THR A 107 0.55 8.96 13.04
C THR A 107 1.93 8.46 12.61
N ASN A 108 2.06 8.03 11.35
CA ASN A 108 3.33 7.56 10.78
C ASN A 108 4.10 8.67 10.02
N ASN A 109 3.72 9.94 10.16
CA ASN A 109 4.34 11.09 9.50
C ASN A 109 4.49 10.95 7.97
N CYS A 110 3.47 10.39 7.32
CA CYS A 110 3.39 10.19 5.87
C CYS A 110 2.05 10.64 5.25
N ALA A 111 1.24 11.44 5.97
CA ALA A 111 -0.04 11.96 5.49
C ALA A 111 0.01 12.72 4.15
N TYR A 112 1.16 13.33 3.82
CA TYR A 112 1.37 14.02 2.55
C TYR A 112 1.04 13.14 1.33
N ILE A 113 1.28 11.82 1.43
CA ILE A 113 1.07 10.88 0.34
C ILE A 113 -0.41 10.65 0.03
N PHE A 114 -1.31 10.96 0.95
CA PHE A 114 -2.73 10.71 0.77
C PHE A 114 -3.28 11.42 -0.48
N LYS A 115 -2.82 12.66 -0.71
CA LYS A 115 -3.20 13.43 -1.90
C LYS A 115 -2.69 12.78 -3.18
N ASP A 116 -1.46 12.27 -3.20
CA ASP A 116 -0.91 11.57 -4.36
C ASP A 116 -1.57 10.22 -4.60
N LEU A 117 -1.87 9.46 -3.52
CA LEU A 117 -2.51 8.15 -3.59
C LEU A 117 -3.93 8.21 -4.15
N PHE A 118 -4.73 9.17 -3.72
CA PHE A 118 -6.13 9.26 -4.09
C PHE A 118 -6.43 10.30 -5.15
N GLY A 119 -5.59 11.33 -5.28
CA GLY A 119 -5.78 12.41 -6.24
C GLY A 119 -7.14 13.06 -6.08
N VAL A 120 -7.24 14.17 -5.37
CA VAL A 120 -8.38 15.08 -5.60
C VAL A 120 -8.13 15.77 -6.94
N ASP A 121 -8.28 15.03 -8.03
CA ASP A 121 -8.21 15.56 -9.38
C ASP A 121 -9.41 15.03 -10.16
N ASN A 122 -10.44 15.88 -10.20
CA ASN A 122 -11.56 15.78 -11.13
C ASN A 122 -11.01 15.70 -12.55
N ARG A 123 -10.89 14.50 -13.13
CA ARG A 123 -10.64 14.24 -14.57
C ARG A 123 -10.78 12.72 -14.76
N ASP A 124 -11.72 12.14 -15.51
CA ASP A 124 -12.62 12.64 -16.54
C ASP A 124 -13.92 11.82 -16.55
N LYS A 125 -15.05 12.51 -16.57
CA LYS A 125 -16.19 12.06 -17.39
C LYS A 125 -15.83 12.44 -18.82
N LYS A 126 -15.61 11.46 -19.69
CA LYS A 126 -15.78 11.64 -21.12
C LYS A 126 -16.41 10.40 -21.72
#